data_AF-A0A7V6Y537-F1
#
_entry.id   AF-A0A7V6Y537-F1
#
_cell.length_a   1.000
_cell.length_b   1.000
_cell.length_c   1.000
_cell.angle_alpha   90.00
_cell.angle_beta   90.00
_cell.angle_gamma   90.00
#
_symmetry.space_group_name_H-M   'P 1'
#
loop_
_entity.id
_entity.type
_entity.pdbx_description
1 polymer ?
#
loop_
_entity_poly.entity_id
_entity_poly.type
_entity_poly.pdbx_seq_one_letter_code
_entity_poly.pdbx_strand_id
1 'polypeptide(L)'
;MLILLFLFMILMLFPYLFLPIALFLGFGFLFLLPYVFTFNSLYNIVTIPWQILKIALDKRVRKNHSLEHATINVLEERYGRTLQIGGLAYSNGFSLSGPDLPPPYEVMSAVREGHFRMINGEKDLAIHPRCGTSMAAANFLFSLAFILVLFSSHHFSLLNAVVAFLLANVFANPFGRILQRFFTTHSNVDDVAVQDIYIQQPANYSFSFIVMLNPNRSYFIKTYQS
;
A
#
# COMPACT_ATOMS: atom_id res chain seq x y z
N MET A 1 8.24 -30.07 -5.60
CA MET A 1 7.69 -31.34 -6.15
C MET A 1 7.69 -32.47 -5.12
N LEU A 2 8.81 -32.75 -4.44
CA LEU A 2 8.91 -33.81 -3.42
C LEU A 2 7.91 -33.66 -2.25
N ILE A 3 7.73 -32.44 -1.72
CA ILE A 3 6.81 -32.14 -0.60
C ILE A 3 5.35 -32.39 -0.98
N LEU A 4 4.95 -31.97 -2.19
CA LEU A 4 3.60 -32.19 -2.72
C LEU A 4 3.30 -33.68 -2.90
N LEU A 5 4.28 -34.45 -3.38
CA LEU A 5 4.15 -35.89 -3.58
C LEU A 5 4.07 -36.65 -2.24
N PHE A 6 4.82 -36.19 -1.23
CA PHE A 6 4.76 -36.71 0.13
C PHE A 6 3.41 -36.41 0.82
N LEU A 7 2.91 -35.18 0.72
CA LEU A 7 1.58 -34.79 1.21
C LEU A 7 0.47 -35.61 0.54
N PHE A 8 0.58 -35.83 -0.77
CA PHE A 8 -0.36 -36.65 -1.53
C PHE A 8 -0.35 -38.12 -1.07
N MET A 9 0.83 -38.70 -0.85
CA MET A 9 0.95 -40.06 -0.29
C MET A 9 0.33 -40.17 1.11
N ILE A 10 0.58 -39.22 2.01
CA ILE A 10 -0.04 -39.20 3.35
C ILE A 10 -1.56 -39.13 3.25
N LEU A 11 -2.10 -38.29 2.36
CA LEU A 11 -3.54 -38.15 2.17
C LEU A 11 -4.19 -39.45 1.65
N MET A 12 -3.49 -40.17 0.76
CA MET A 12 -3.91 -41.48 0.24
C MET A 12 -3.85 -42.58 1.31
N LEU A 13 -2.78 -42.62 2.11
CA LEU A 13 -2.55 -43.67 3.11
C LEU A 13 -3.38 -43.46 4.40
N PHE A 14 -3.67 -42.21 4.76
CA PHE A 14 -4.35 -41.84 6.01
C PHE A 14 -5.49 -40.83 5.78
N PRO A 15 -6.51 -41.15 4.95
CA PRO A 15 -7.57 -40.20 4.60
C PRO A 15 -8.38 -39.73 5.81
N TYR A 16 -8.53 -40.60 6.82
CA TYR A 16 -9.25 -40.28 8.05
C TYR A 16 -8.48 -39.35 9.00
N LEU A 17 -7.16 -39.18 8.81
CA LEU A 17 -6.34 -38.25 9.61
C LEU A 17 -6.48 -36.80 9.12
N PHE A 18 -6.97 -36.60 7.89
CA PHE A 18 -7.15 -35.27 7.32
C PHE A 18 -8.14 -34.42 8.11
N LEU A 19 -9.31 -34.97 8.45
CA LEU A 19 -10.35 -34.26 9.19
C LEU A 19 -9.88 -33.76 10.56
N PRO A 20 -9.31 -34.59 11.46
CA PRO A 20 -8.84 -34.12 12.76
C PRO A 20 -7.68 -33.13 12.64
N ILE A 21 -6.78 -33.27 11.65
CA ILE A 21 -5.72 -32.29 11.39
C ILE A 21 -6.33 -30.95 10.93
N ALA A 22 -7.27 -30.98 9.98
CA ALA A 22 -7.92 -29.78 9.48
C ALA A 22 -8.71 -29.06 10.58
N LEU A 23 -9.41 -29.82 11.44
CA LEU A 23 -10.09 -29.27 12.61
C LEU A 23 -9.10 -28.67 13.60
N PHE A 24 -8.01 -29.37 13.95
CA PHE A 24 -6.97 -28.86 14.84
C PHE A 24 -6.37 -27.55 14.31
N LEU A 25 -6.04 -27.49 13.02
CA LEU A 25 -5.52 -26.28 12.39
C LEU A 25 -6.58 -25.16 12.34
N GLY A 26 -7.84 -25.50 12.07
CA GLY A 26 -8.95 -24.54 12.05
C GLY A 26 -9.21 -23.92 13.43
N PHE A 27 -9.29 -24.76 14.47
CA PHE A 27 -9.43 -24.29 15.85
C PHE A 27 -8.21 -23.51 16.32
N GLY A 28 -7.00 -23.98 16.00
CA GLY A 28 -5.77 -23.26 16.29
C GLY A 28 -5.74 -21.88 15.64
N PHE A 29 -6.15 -21.78 14.38
CA PHE A 29 -6.27 -20.51 13.67
C PHE A 29 -7.27 -19.57 14.36
N LEU A 30 -8.49 -20.05 14.63
CA LEU A 30 -9.53 -19.27 15.31
C LEU A 30 -9.09 -18.80 16.71
N PHE A 31 -8.38 -19.66 17.45
CA PHE A 31 -7.83 -19.31 18.76
C PHE A 31 -6.76 -18.23 18.69
N LEU A 32 -5.96 -18.19 17.62
CA LEU A 32 -4.92 -17.19 17.41
C LEU A 32 -5.43 -15.85 16.89
N LEU A 33 -6.60 -15.82 16.23
CA LEU A 33 -7.17 -14.59 15.64
C LEU A 33 -7.22 -13.40 16.61
N PRO A 34 -7.76 -13.51 17.84
CA PRO A 34 -7.85 -12.38 18.77
C PRO A 34 -6.48 -11.78 19.07
N TYR A 35 -5.47 -12.62 19.24
CA TYR A 35 -4.09 -12.19 19.50
C TYR A 35 -3.52 -11.47 18.29
N VAL A 36 -3.67 -12.04 17.10
CA VAL A 36 -3.19 -11.41 15.85
C VAL A 36 -3.81 -10.03 15.65
N PHE A 37 -5.13 -9.91 15.78
CA PHE A 37 -5.82 -8.62 15.64
C PHE A 37 -5.38 -7.61 16.70
N THR A 38 -5.25 -8.04 17.96
CA THR A 38 -4.87 -7.15 19.07
C THR A 38 -3.42 -6.66 18.92
N PHE A 39 -2.47 -7.58 18.71
CA PHE A 39 -1.06 -7.22 18.54
C PHE A 39 -0.84 -6.35 17.31
N ASN A 40 -1.45 -6.68 16.17
CA ASN A 40 -1.35 -5.85 14.97
C ASN A 40 -1.95 -4.46 15.20
N SER A 41 -3.08 -4.36 15.91
CA SER A 41 -3.70 -3.07 16.18
C SER A 41 -2.81 -2.18 17.05
N LEU A 42 -2.25 -2.73 18.14
CA LEU A 42 -1.31 -2.01 19.00
C LEU A 42 -0.05 -1.59 18.24
N TYR A 43 0.52 -2.51 17.45
CA TYR A 43 1.69 -2.24 16.63
C TYR A 43 1.43 -1.11 15.61
N ASN A 44 0.29 -1.14 14.92
CA ASN A 44 -0.10 -0.16 13.91
C ASN A 44 -0.34 1.24 14.50
N ILE A 45 -0.98 1.32 15.68
CA ILE A 45 -1.22 2.59 16.38
C ILE A 45 0.09 3.32 16.66
N VAL A 46 1.16 2.60 16.97
CA VAL A 46 2.48 3.20 17.26
C VAL A 46 3.27 3.45 15.99
N THR A 47 3.30 2.49 15.06
CA THR A 47 4.23 2.53 13.92
C THR A 47 3.76 3.35 12.73
N ILE A 48 2.46 3.39 12.43
CA ILE A 48 1.93 4.12 11.27
C ILE A 48 2.16 5.64 11.40
N PRO A 49 1.88 6.29 12.55
CA PRO A 49 2.20 7.71 12.71
C PRO A 49 3.69 8.01 12.52
N TRP A 50 4.57 7.12 13.01
CA TRP A 50 6.02 7.28 12.83
C TRP A 50 6.45 7.21 11.36
N GLN A 51 5.88 6.27 10.60
CA GLN A 51 6.12 6.15 9.16
C GLN A 51 5.65 7.39 8.39
N ILE A 52 4.45 7.90 8.70
CA ILE A 52 3.92 9.12 8.09
C ILE A 52 4.81 10.32 8.42
N LEU A 53 5.25 10.45 9.68
CA LEU A 53 6.14 11.53 10.10
C LEU A 53 7.47 11.51 9.35
N LYS A 54 8.07 10.32 9.16
CA LYS A 54 9.31 10.18 8.38
C LYS A 54 9.18 10.74 6.97
N ILE A 55 8.04 10.49 6.30
CA ILE A 55 7.76 11.05 4.97
C ILE A 55 7.51 12.56 5.08
N ALA A 56 6.73 12.98 6.08
CA ALA A 56 6.34 14.38 6.26
C ALA A 56 7.53 15.33 6.47
N LEU A 57 8.59 14.84 7.13
CA LEU A 57 9.81 15.58 7.42
C LEU A 57 10.73 15.77 6.19
N ASP A 58 10.64 14.90 5.18
CA ASP A 58 11.46 15.01 3.98
C ASP A 58 10.68 15.68 2.83
N LYS A 59 10.93 16.97 2.64
CA LYS A 59 10.33 17.76 1.54
C LYS A 59 10.63 17.15 0.17
N ARG A 60 11.81 16.56 -0.03
CA ARG A 60 12.20 15.98 -1.32
C ARG A 60 11.38 14.75 -1.64
N VAL A 61 11.20 13.87 -0.65
CA VAL A 61 10.33 12.69 -0.75
C VAL A 61 8.90 13.11 -1.07
N ARG A 62 8.35 14.10 -0.35
CA ARG A 62 6.96 14.57 -0.59
C ARG A 62 6.75 15.10 -2.01
N LYS A 63 7.71 15.82 -2.57
CA LYS A 63 7.65 16.31 -3.95
C LYS A 63 7.68 15.18 -4.96
N ASN A 64 8.60 14.23 -4.79
CA ASN A 64 8.69 13.05 -5.66
C ASN A 64 7.44 12.16 -5.53
N HIS A 65 6.85 12.06 -4.34
CA HIS A 65 5.57 11.36 -4.11
C HIS A 65 4.40 12.03 -4.82
N SER A 66 4.41 13.36 -4.87
CA SER A 66 3.39 14.10 -5.62
C SER A 66 3.50 13.84 -7.12
N LEU A 67 4.73 13.81 -7.64
CA LEU A 67 4.98 13.52 -9.05
C LEU A 67 4.68 12.05 -9.40
N GLU A 68 4.92 11.12 -8.47
CA GLU A 68 4.51 9.72 -8.58
C GLU A 68 2.98 9.61 -8.73
N HIS A 69 2.22 10.24 -7.82
CA HIS A 69 0.77 10.29 -7.92
C HIS A 69 0.29 10.96 -9.22
N ALA A 70 0.89 12.07 -9.62
CA ALA A 70 0.51 12.75 -10.85
C ALA A 70 0.74 11.86 -12.08
N THR A 71 1.85 11.12 -12.08
CA THR A 71 2.16 10.16 -13.15
C THR A 71 1.10 9.05 -13.22
N ILE A 72 0.72 8.47 -12.08
CA ILE A 72 -0.31 7.43 -12.03
C ILE A 72 -1.66 7.99 -12.49
N ASN A 73 -2.09 9.14 -11.96
CA ASN A 73 -3.36 9.78 -12.34
C ASN A 73 -3.42 10.04 -13.86
N VAL A 74 -2.36 10.59 -14.46
CA VAL A 74 -2.28 10.80 -15.92
C VAL A 74 -2.38 9.48 -16.68
N LEU A 75 -1.70 8.43 -16.22
CA LEU A 75 -1.80 7.11 -16.85
C LEU A 75 -3.23 6.55 -16.76
N GLU A 76 -3.89 6.63 -15.61
CA GLU A 76 -5.27 6.15 -15.46
C GLU A 76 -6.27 6.94 -16.31
N GLU A 77 -6.08 8.26 -16.42
CA GLU A 77 -6.87 9.12 -17.31
C GLU A 77 -6.71 8.70 -18.77
N ARG A 78 -5.46 8.50 -19.25
CA ARG A 78 -5.18 8.07 -20.62
C ARG A 78 -5.77 6.71 -20.96
N TYR A 79 -5.72 5.77 -20.02
CA TYR A 79 -6.24 4.41 -20.21
C TYR A 79 -7.74 4.31 -19.93
N GLY A 80 -8.39 5.35 -19.41
CA GLY A 80 -9.81 5.39 -19.08
C GLY A 80 -10.21 4.35 -18.01
N ARG A 81 -9.23 3.85 -17.26
CA ARG A 81 -9.44 2.82 -16.23
C ARG A 81 -8.38 2.93 -15.16
N THR A 82 -8.74 2.38 -14.02
CA THR A 82 -7.83 2.13 -12.93
C THR A 82 -6.74 1.11 -13.34
N LEU A 83 -5.48 1.44 -13.08
CA LEU A 83 -4.33 0.58 -13.37
C LEU A 83 -3.87 -0.14 -12.09
N GLN A 84 -3.47 -1.40 -12.21
CA GLN A 84 -2.79 -2.13 -11.13
C GLN A 84 -1.32 -1.75 -11.10
N ILE A 85 -1.04 -0.50 -10.72
CA ILE A 85 0.30 0.06 -10.54
C ILE A 85 0.38 0.72 -9.17
N GLY A 86 1.56 0.64 -8.55
CA GLY A 86 1.87 1.36 -7.32
C GLY A 86 3.27 1.94 -7.40
N GLY A 87 3.55 2.93 -6.57
CA GLY A 87 4.85 3.55 -6.50
C GLY A 87 5.38 3.74 -5.09
N LEU A 88 6.68 4.05 -5.04
CA LEU A 88 7.39 4.43 -3.82
C LEU A 88 8.25 5.65 -4.13
N ALA A 89 8.15 6.67 -3.28
CA ALA A 89 8.91 7.90 -3.43
C ALA A 89 10.17 7.90 -2.55
N TYR A 90 11.24 8.46 -3.09
CA TYR A 90 12.53 8.63 -2.45
C TYR A 90 12.98 10.08 -2.61
N SER A 91 14.09 10.48 -1.98
CA SER A 91 14.60 11.85 -2.08
C SER A 91 15.20 12.19 -3.45
N ASN A 92 15.55 11.18 -4.26
CA ASN A 92 16.21 11.30 -5.58
C ASN A 92 15.35 10.78 -6.75
N GLY A 93 14.07 10.49 -6.53
CA GLY A 93 13.20 9.90 -7.53
C GLY A 93 12.01 9.16 -6.94
N PHE A 94 11.36 8.37 -7.78
CA PHE A 94 10.30 7.46 -7.38
C PHE A 94 10.31 6.22 -8.27
N SER A 95 9.87 5.09 -7.73
CA SER A 95 9.66 3.86 -8.48
C SER A 95 8.19 3.65 -8.82
N LEU A 96 7.92 3.03 -9.95
CA LEU A 96 6.60 2.53 -10.35
C LEU A 96 6.70 1.05 -10.69
N SER A 97 5.77 0.24 -10.20
CA SER A 97 5.74 -1.20 -10.44
C SER A 97 4.32 -1.72 -10.51
N GLY A 98 4.07 -2.72 -11.36
CA GLY A 98 2.78 -3.39 -11.42
C GLY A 98 2.54 -4.18 -12.71
N PRO A 99 1.57 -5.11 -12.73
CA PRO A 99 1.23 -5.88 -13.92
C PRO A 99 0.68 -5.03 -15.07
N ASP A 100 0.04 -3.91 -14.76
CA ASP A 100 -0.54 -2.98 -15.74
C ASP A 100 0.44 -1.86 -16.17
N LEU A 101 1.72 -1.91 -15.78
CA LEU A 101 2.66 -0.82 -16.03
C LEU A 101 2.99 -0.70 -17.54
N PRO A 102 2.70 0.45 -18.18
CA PRO A 102 2.97 0.66 -19.61
C PRO A 102 4.46 0.68 -19.93
N PRO A 103 4.86 0.65 -21.22
CA PRO A 103 6.26 0.79 -21.62
C PRO A 103 6.95 2.07 -21.10
N PRO A 104 8.29 2.10 -20.97
CA PRO A 104 9.02 3.23 -20.35
C PRO A 104 8.76 4.59 -20.99
N TYR A 105 8.56 4.64 -22.31
CA TYR A 105 8.33 5.89 -23.04
C TYR A 105 6.95 6.50 -22.74
N GLU A 106 5.92 5.67 -22.53
CA GLU A 106 4.59 6.13 -22.11
C GLU A 106 4.63 6.64 -20.67
N VAL A 107 5.34 5.92 -19.80
CA VAL A 107 5.56 6.33 -18.41
C VAL A 107 6.28 7.68 -18.38
N MET A 108 7.41 7.83 -19.08
CA MET A 108 8.14 9.10 -19.13
C MET A 108 7.29 10.25 -19.71
N SER A 109 6.46 9.97 -20.72
CA SER A 109 5.51 10.94 -21.25
C SER A 109 4.48 11.36 -20.19
N ALA A 110 3.94 10.41 -19.42
CA ALA A 110 2.99 10.69 -18.34
C ALA A 110 3.64 11.44 -17.17
N VAL A 111 4.91 11.15 -16.84
CA VAL A 111 5.68 11.90 -15.84
C VAL A 111 5.78 13.37 -16.25
N ARG A 112 6.16 13.62 -17.51
CA ARG A 112 6.32 14.99 -18.03
C ARG A 112 4.98 15.72 -18.08
N GLU A 113 3.91 15.06 -18.50
CA GLU A 113 2.57 15.64 -18.49
C GLU A 113 2.10 15.95 -17.06
N GLY A 114 2.23 15.00 -16.13
CA GLY A 114 1.85 15.19 -14.74
C GLY A 114 2.64 16.33 -14.08
N HIS A 115 3.95 16.40 -14.33
CA HIS A 115 4.80 17.50 -13.88
C HIS A 115 4.33 18.85 -14.43
N PHE A 116 4.11 18.92 -15.74
CA PHE A 116 3.63 20.14 -16.41
C PHE A 116 2.27 20.60 -15.85
N ARG A 117 1.29 19.69 -15.71
CA ARG A 117 -0.04 20.01 -15.18
C ARG A 117 0.02 20.47 -13.73
N MET A 118 0.86 19.83 -12.91
CA MET A 118 1.08 20.25 -11.53
C MET A 118 1.68 21.65 -11.40
N ILE A 119 2.69 21.98 -12.21
CA ILE A 119 3.28 23.34 -12.25
C ILE A 119 2.23 24.37 -12.68
N ASN A 120 1.34 24.00 -13.61
CA ASN A 120 0.24 24.85 -14.07
C ASN A 120 -0.98 24.88 -13.12
N GLY A 121 -0.86 24.30 -11.92
CA GLY A 121 -1.83 24.48 -10.84
C GLY A 121 -2.80 23.31 -10.62
N GLU A 122 -2.70 22.21 -11.37
CA GLU A 122 -3.48 20.99 -11.13
C GLU A 122 -2.96 20.20 -9.91
N LYS A 123 -3.09 20.80 -8.73
CA LYS A 123 -2.53 20.28 -7.47
C LYS A 123 -3.19 18.98 -7.00
N ASP A 124 -4.41 18.69 -7.46
CA ASP A 124 -5.13 17.48 -7.08
C ASP A 124 -4.52 16.22 -7.69
N LEU A 125 -3.69 16.35 -8.75
CA LEU A 125 -2.89 15.25 -9.29
C LEU A 125 -1.90 14.68 -8.26
N ALA A 126 -1.54 15.45 -7.22
CA ALA A 126 -0.69 15.00 -6.14
C ALA A 126 -1.39 14.03 -5.17
N ILE A 127 -2.68 13.72 -5.34
CA ILE A 127 -3.45 12.85 -4.45
C ILE A 127 -3.94 11.66 -5.26
N HIS A 128 -3.72 10.45 -4.74
CA HIS A 128 -4.20 9.21 -5.36
C HIS A 128 -4.96 8.36 -4.34
N PRO A 129 -6.17 7.85 -4.65
CA PRO A 129 -7.00 7.13 -3.70
C PRO A 129 -6.34 5.82 -3.21
N ARG A 130 -5.51 5.19 -4.03
CA ARG A 130 -4.89 3.88 -3.74
C ARG A 130 -3.40 4.00 -3.38
N CYS A 131 -3.04 5.07 -2.69
CA CYS A 131 -1.70 5.31 -2.15
C CYS A 131 -1.43 4.43 -0.90
N GLY A 132 -0.17 4.06 -0.68
CA GLY A 132 0.30 3.42 0.56
C GLY A 132 -0.07 4.22 1.83
N THR A 133 -0.04 5.55 1.76
CA THR A 133 -0.49 6.42 2.86
C THR A 133 -1.98 6.24 3.17
N SER A 134 -2.83 6.08 2.14
CA SER A 134 -4.28 5.83 2.35
C SER A 134 -4.53 4.47 2.99
N MET A 135 -3.79 3.44 2.56
CA MET A 135 -3.91 2.10 3.14
C MET A 135 -3.42 2.10 4.60
N ALA A 136 -2.32 2.78 4.89
CA ALA A 136 -1.83 2.96 6.25
C ALA A 136 -2.85 3.74 7.11
N ALA A 137 -3.46 4.79 6.57
CA ALA A 137 -4.51 5.55 7.24
C ALA A 137 -5.72 4.67 7.59
N ALA A 138 -6.18 3.83 6.65
CA ALA A 138 -7.26 2.87 6.87
C ALA A 138 -6.92 1.88 7.99
N ASN A 139 -5.72 1.31 7.96
CA ASN A 139 -5.23 0.37 8.97
C ASN A 139 -5.08 1.02 10.35
N PHE A 140 -4.67 2.28 10.41
CA PHE A 140 -4.60 3.04 11.66
C PHE A 140 -5.99 3.26 12.26
N LEU A 141 -6.96 3.72 11.45
CA LEU A 141 -8.34 3.92 11.88
C LEU A 141 -8.99 2.60 12.32
N PHE A 142 -8.74 1.52 11.60
CA PHE A 142 -9.19 0.18 12.00
C PHE A 142 -8.61 -0.22 13.35
N SER A 143 -7.30 -0.08 13.52
CA SER A 143 -6.63 -0.41 14.78
C SER A 143 -7.21 0.39 15.95
N LEU A 144 -7.45 1.69 15.75
CA LEU A 144 -8.04 2.55 16.78
C LEU A 144 -9.47 2.14 17.12
N ALA A 145 -10.33 1.95 16.10
CA ALA A 145 -11.71 1.52 16.29
C ALA A 145 -11.77 0.14 16.96
N PHE A 146 -10.92 -0.79 16.54
CA PHE A 146 -10.85 -2.14 17.09
C PHE A 146 -10.48 -2.12 18.57
N ILE A 147 -9.44 -1.35 18.95
CA ILE A 147 -9.03 -1.21 20.34
C ILE A 147 -10.13 -0.55 21.18
N LEU A 148 -10.79 0.50 20.68
CA LEU A 148 -11.91 1.15 21.37
C LEU A 148 -13.08 0.19 21.61
N VAL A 149 -13.48 -0.58 20.59
CA VAL A 149 -14.56 -1.58 20.72
C VAL A 149 -14.15 -2.69 21.67
N LEU A 150 -12.91 -3.17 21.60
CA LEU A 150 -12.39 -4.22 22.50
C LEU A 150 -12.41 -3.76 23.97
N PHE A 151 -11.94 -2.55 24.25
CA PHE A 151 -11.98 -1.98 25.60
C PHE A 151 -13.42 -1.74 26.09
N SER A 152 -14.31 -1.24 25.23
CA SER A 152 -15.70 -0.97 25.62
C SER A 152 -16.52 -2.24 25.85
N SER A 153 -16.23 -3.31 25.11
CA SER A 153 -16.99 -4.55 25.19
C SER A 153 -16.38 -5.58 26.15
N HIS A 154 -15.16 -5.36 26.63
CA HIS A 154 -14.40 -6.26 27.51
C HIS A 154 -14.17 -7.68 26.97
N HIS A 155 -14.48 -7.96 25.70
CA HIS A 155 -14.29 -9.27 25.08
C HIS A 155 -14.02 -9.13 23.58
N PHE A 156 -13.28 -10.08 23.01
CA PHE A 156 -13.15 -10.20 21.57
C PHE A 156 -14.36 -10.94 20.99
N SER A 157 -14.94 -10.40 19.94
CA SER A 157 -15.91 -11.11 19.09
C SER A 157 -15.65 -10.79 17.63
N LEU A 158 -15.96 -11.73 16.72
CA LEU A 158 -15.88 -11.47 15.28
C LEU A 158 -16.80 -10.32 14.87
N LEU A 159 -17.95 -10.18 15.54
CA LEU A 159 -18.86 -9.07 15.31
C LEU A 159 -18.19 -7.72 15.63
N ASN A 160 -17.47 -7.63 16.75
CA ASN A 160 -16.71 -6.42 17.13
C ASN A 160 -15.65 -6.08 16.08
N ALA A 161 -14.92 -7.09 15.57
CA ALA A 161 -13.93 -6.90 14.52
C ALA A 161 -14.57 -6.42 13.20
N VAL A 162 -15.70 -6.99 12.82
CA VAL A 162 -16.46 -6.57 11.62
C VAL A 162 -16.98 -5.15 11.77
N VAL A 163 -17.56 -4.78 12.92
CA VAL A 163 -18.05 -3.42 13.19
C VAL A 163 -16.89 -2.41 13.12
N ALA A 164 -15.75 -2.70 13.77
CA ALA A 164 -14.56 -1.86 13.69
C ALA A 164 -14.05 -1.70 12.25
N PHE A 165 -14.05 -2.78 11.47
CA PHE A 165 -13.67 -2.77 10.05
C PHE A 165 -14.59 -1.88 9.21
N LEU A 166 -15.91 -2.01 9.38
CA LEU A 166 -16.88 -1.20 8.66
C LEU A 166 -16.74 0.28 9.01
N LEU A 167 -16.63 0.62 10.29
CA LEU A 167 -16.41 2.00 10.75
C LEU A 167 -15.12 2.58 10.16
N ALA A 168 -14.03 1.83 10.18
CA ALA A 168 -12.76 2.28 9.63
C ALA A 168 -12.81 2.52 8.12
N ASN A 169 -13.49 1.64 7.36
CA ASN A 169 -13.60 1.77 5.90
C ASN A 169 -14.38 3.02 5.47
N VAL A 170 -15.40 3.42 6.22
CA VAL A 170 -16.16 4.65 5.95
C VAL A 170 -15.25 5.89 5.98
N PHE A 171 -14.32 5.95 6.93
CA PHE A 171 -13.44 7.10 7.13
C PHE A 171 -12.06 6.97 6.46
N ALA A 172 -11.68 5.77 6.03
CA ALA A 172 -10.36 5.47 5.44
C ALA A 172 -9.99 6.38 4.29
N ASN A 173 -10.86 6.46 3.27
CA ASN A 173 -10.61 7.26 2.06
C ASN A 173 -10.49 8.77 2.35
N PRO A 174 -11.45 9.43 3.02
CA PRO A 174 -11.33 10.87 3.29
C PRO A 174 -10.12 11.17 4.18
N PHE A 175 -9.86 10.36 5.21
CA PHE A 175 -8.71 10.55 6.10
C PHE A 175 -7.36 10.36 5.36
N GLY A 176 -7.26 9.35 4.50
CA GLY A 176 -6.08 9.12 3.66
C GLY A 176 -5.78 10.29 2.73
N ARG A 177 -6.79 10.89 2.10
CA ARG A 177 -6.62 12.08 1.23
C ARG A 177 -6.14 13.30 2.01
N ILE A 178 -6.64 13.50 3.24
CA ILE A 178 -6.17 14.57 4.14
C ILE A 178 -4.70 14.35 4.46
N LEU A 179 -4.32 13.13 4.86
CA LEU A 179 -2.92 12.81 5.17
C LEU A 179 -1.99 13.03 3.99
N GLN A 180 -2.43 12.66 2.78
CA GLN A 180 -1.67 12.96 1.57
C GLN A 180 -1.48 14.47 1.39
N ARG A 181 -2.58 15.22 1.30
CA ARG A 181 -2.57 16.66 1.00
C ARG A 181 -1.71 17.47 1.97
N PHE A 182 -1.74 17.14 3.27
CA PHE A 182 -1.07 17.93 4.29
C PHE A 182 0.30 17.39 4.72
N PHE A 183 0.50 16.07 4.69
CA PHE A 183 1.69 15.45 5.28
C PHE A 183 2.56 14.74 4.26
N THR A 184 2.01 13.89 3.39
CA THR A 184 2.86 13.00 2.57
C THR A 184 3.11 13.50 1.15
N THR A 185 2.40 14.53 0.69
CA THR A 185 2.61 15.13 -0.65
C THR A 185 2.84 16.63 -0.54
N HIS A 186 3.24 17.26 -1.64
CA HIS A 186 3.58 18.68 -1.74
C HIS A 186 3.04 19.25 -3.05
N SER A 187 2.25 20.31 -2.97
CA SER A 187 1.55 20.89 -4.11
C SER A 187 2.40 21.71 -5.09
N ASN A 188 3.71 21.81 -4.87
CA ASN A 188 4.62 22.61 -5.69
C ASN A 188 5.84 21.74 -5.99
N VAL A 189 6.07 21.52 -7.27
CA VAL A 189 7.13 20.66 -7.82
C VAL A 189 7.94 21.40 -8.89
N ASP A 190 7.91 22.74 -8.85
CA ASP A 190 8.50 23.61 -9.89
C ASP A 190 10.03 23.48 -9.94
N ASP A 191 10.65 23.18 -8.80
CA ASP A 191 12.08 22.95 -8.61
C ASP A 191 12.52 21.49 -8.88
N VAL A 192 11.58 20.60 -9.21
CA VAL A 192 11.86 19.19 -9.51
C VAL A 192 12.16 19.05 -11.01
N ALA A 193 13.37 18.61 -11.34
CA ALA A 193 13.77 18.26 -12.69
C ALA A 193 13.74 16.73 -12.89
N VAL A 194 13.01 16.27 -13.90
CA VAL A 194 12.96 14.86 -14.31
C VAL A 194 14.17 14.54 -15.19
N GLN A 195 15.03 13.62 -14.74
CA GLN A 195 16.28 13.30 -15.44
C GLN A 195 16.12 12.13 -16.41
N ASP A 196 15.78 10.95 -15.89
CA ASP A 196 15.83 9.70 -16.66
C ASP A 196 14.92 8.62 -16.05
N ILE A 197 14.70 7.54 -16.80
CA ILE A 197 13.96 6.35 -16.39
C ILE A 197 14.86 5.11 -16.50
N TYR A 198 14.99 4.38 -15.40
CA TYR A 198 15.79 3.17 -15.32
C TYR A 198 14.89 1.95 -15.17
N ILE A 199 15.17 0.90 -15.94
CA ILE A 199 14.50 -0.39 -15.77
C ILE A 199 15.08 -1.06 -14.52
N GLN A 200 14.21 -1.34 -13.56
CA GLN A 200 14.57 -2.13 -12.39
C GLN A 200 14.22 -3.58 -12.65
N GLN A 201 15.17 -4.47 -12.39
CA GLN A 201 14.84 -5.89 -12.22
C GLN A 201 13.87 -6.00 -11.05
N PRO A 202 12.86 -6.89 -11.10
CA PRO A 202 11.94 -7.09 -9.99
C PRO A 202 12.77 -7.47 -8.76
N ALA A 203 12.94 -6.50 -7.86
CA ALA A 203 13.59 -6.75 -6.59
C ALA A 203 12.61 -7.55 -5.73
N ASN A 204 13.11 -8.60 -5.10
CA ASN A 204 12.39 -9.32 -4.04
C ASN A 204 12.24 -8.39 -2.84
N TYR A 205 11.30 -7.44 -2.90
CA TYR A 205 10.99 -6.56 -1.78
C TYR A 205 10.08 -7.29 -0.80
N SER A 206 10.68 -7.82 0.26
CA SER A 206 9.99 -8.30 1.45
C SER A 206 9.55 -7.11 2.32
N PHE A 207 8.47 -6.42 1.95
CA PHE A 207 7.71 -5.63 2.93
C PHE A 207 6.54 -6.48 3.44
N SER A 208 6.55 -6.77 4.74
CA SER A 208 5.69 -7.76 5.41
C SER A 208 4.17 -7.46 5.40
N PHE A 209 3.68 -6.49 4.63
CA PHE A 209 2.28 -6.09 4.63
C PHE A 209 1.70 -5.74 3.25
N ILE A 210 2.46 -5.88 2.16
CA ILE A 210 1.89 -5.81 0.81
C ILE A 210 2.39 -7.03 0.05
N VAL A 211 1.49 -7.99 -0.21
CA VAL A 211 1.71 -8.98 -1.27
C VAL A 211 1.65 -8.20 -2.57
N MET A 212 2.75 -7.52 -2.92
CA MET A 212 2.92 -7.00 -4.27
C MET A 212 3.29 -8.25 -5.07
N LEU A 213 2.33 -8.77 -5.84
CA LEU A 213 2.59 -9.77 -6.87
C LEU A 213 3.83 -9.31 -7.63
N ASN A 214 4.86 -10.17 -7.69
CA ASN A 214 6.12 -9.91 -8.38
C ASN A 214 5.83 -9.15 -9.69
N PRO A 215 6.14 -7.85 -9.77
CA PRO A 215 5.65 -7.04 -10.86
C PRO A 215 6.42 -7.42 -12.11
N ASN A 216 5.70 -7.73 -13.20
CA ASN A 216 6.32 -8.04 -14.49
C ASN A 216 7.21 -6.90 -15.02
N ARG A 217 6.98 -5.66 -14.55
CA ARG A 217 7.73 -4.45 -14.91
C ARG A 217 7.88 -3.53 -13.70
N SER A 218 9.11 -3.03 -13.51
CA SER A 218 9.43 -2.01 -12.51
C SER A 218 10.35 -0.96 -13.13
N TYR A 219 10.06 0.32 -12.88
CA TYR A 219 10.87 1.45 -13.34
C TYR A 219 11.22 2.37 -12.18
N PHE A 220 12.38 2.99 -12.27
CA PHE A 220 12.79 4.09 -11.39
C PHE A 220 12.95 5.36 -12.19
N ILE A 221 12.20 6.40 -11.81
CA ILE A 221 12.27 7.72 -12.40
C ILE A 221 13.18 8.55 -11.51
N LYS A 222 14.32 8.95 -12.04
CA LYS A 222 15.28 9.78 -11.31
C LYS A 222 14.92 11.24 -11.45
N THR A 223 14.91 11.93 -10.32
CA THR A 223 14.63 13.35 -10.24
C THR A 223 15.78 14.06 -9.51
N TYR A 224 15.90 15.35 -9.79
CA TYR A 224 16.79 16.25 -9.10
C TYR A 224 16.01 17.46 -8.61
N GLN A 225 16.41 18.02 -7.47
CA GLN A 225 15.74 19.17 -6.88
C GLN A 225 16.79 20.25 -6.64
N SER A 226 16.50 21.43 -7.17
CA SER A 226 17.38 22.61 -7.13
C SER A 226 17.45 23.22 -5.73
#